data_AF-A0A0L0VJ15-F1
#
_entry.id   AF-A0A0L0VJ15-F1
#
_cell.length_a   1.000
_cell.length_b   1.000
_cell.length_c   1.000
_cell.angle_alpha   90.00
_cell.angle_beta   90.00
_cell.angle_gamma   90.00
#
_symmetry.space_group_name_H-M   'P 1'
#
loop_
_entity.id
_entity.type
_entity.pdbx_description
1 polymer ?
#
loop_
_entity_poly.entity_id
_entity_poly.type
_entity_poly.pdbx_seq_one_letter_code
_entity_poly.pdbx_strand_id
1 'polypeptide(L)'
;MEPVVKPWAKAIPKEKKLLEICGLIESYGMTPKSFLDDFLKHKAAKFVVRRRLWGTGTGWKGTQALLRSIKALVCSQDNGPQHWEQFILAQVGVAVHQPQFGARD
;
A
#
# COMPACT_ATOMS: atom_id res chain seq x y z
N MET A 1 10.64 43.20 -9.42
CA MET A 1 9.47 42.29 -9.37
C MET A 1 9.67 41.43 -8.14
N GLU A 2 9.02 41.79 -7.04
CA GLU A 2 9.16 41.08 -5.76
C GLU A 2 8.58 39.66 -5.89
N PRO A 3 9.22 38.62 -5.33
CA PRO A 3 8.69 37.27 -5.35
C PRO A 3 7.44 37.20 -4.46
N VAL A 4 6.30 36.85 -5.04
CA VAL A 4 5.06 36.58 -4.30
C VAL A 4 5.24 35.28 -3.50
N VAL A 5 5.71 35.41 -2.26
CA VAL A 5 5.73 34.30 -1.30
C VAL A 5 4.29 34.10 -0.80
N LYS A 6 3.64 33.03 -1.26
CA LYS A 6 2.24 32.72 -0.92
C LYS A 6 2.10 32.45 0.60
N PRO A 7 1.21 33.15 1.32
CA PRO A 7 1.13 33.03 2.78
C PRO A 7 0.37 31.76 3.18
N TRP A 8 1.08 30.85 3.83
CA TRP A 8 0.60 29.81 4.78
C TRP A 8 -0.67 29.01 4.39
N ALA A 9 -0.52 27.91 3.66
CA ALA A 9 -1.30 26.74 4.04
C ALA A 9 -0.62 26.17 5.29
N LYS A 10 -1.19 26.40 6.50
CA LYS A 10 -0.72 25.71 7.71
C LYS A 10 -0.61 24.22 7.38
N ALA A 11 0.57 23.65 7.57
CA ALA A 11 0.80 22.24 7.25
C ALA A 11 -0.17 21.40 8.08
N ILE A 12 -1.17 20.81 7.42
CA ILE A 12 -2.15 19.95 8.11
C ILE A 12 -1.38 18.79 8.76
N PRO A 13 -1.54 18.55 10.07
CA PRO A 13 -0.89 17.42 10.76
C PRO A 13 -1.19 16.10 10.05
N LYS A 14 -0.21 15.19 10.01
CA LYS A 14 -0.37 13.89 9.35
C LYS A 14 -1.56 13.10 9.91
N GLU A 15 -1.73 13.13 11.22
CA GLU A 15 -2.86 12.49 11.92
C GLU A 15 -4.21 12.97 11.38
N LYS A 16 -4.40 14.29 11.27
CA LYS A 16 -5.64 14.86 10.73
C LYS A 16 -5.91 14.38 9.30
N LYS A 17 -4.89 14.31 8.44
CA LYS A 17 -5.03 13.76 7.08
C LYS A 17 -5.45 12.30 7.09
N LEU A 18 -4.87 11.48 7.98
CA LEU A 18 -5.19 10.07 8.09
C LEU A 18 -6.64 9.86 8.57
N LEU A 19 -7.08 10.62 9.58
CA LEU A 19 -8.45 10.57 10.09
C LEU A 19 -9.45 10.97 9.00
N GLU A 20 -9.18 12.03 8.24
CA GLU A 20 -10.04 12.46 7.12
C GLU A 20 -10.14 11.38 6.02
N ILE A 21 -9.02 10.74 5.66
CA ILE A 21 -9.01 9.66 4.66
C ILE A 21 -9.76 8.43 5.17
N CYS A 22 -9.53 8.00 6.41
CA CYS A 22 -10.24 6.87 7.00
C CYS A 22 -11.74 7.14 7.08
N GLY A 23 -12.14 8.34 7.54
CA GLY A 23 -13.55 8.72 7.59
C GLY A 23 -14.23 8.73 6.22
N LEU A 24 -13.51 9.13 5.16
CA LEU A 24 -14.01 9.04 3.79
C LEU A 24 -14.15 7.58 3.31
N ILE A 25 -13.18 6.72 3.60
CA ILE A 25 -13.25 5.29 3.27
C ILE A 25 -14.46 4.65 3.97
N GLU A 26 -14.64 4.95 5.25
CA GLU A 26 -15.73 4.43 6.07
C GLU A 26 -17.10 4.95 5.61
N SER A 27 -17.21 6.20 5.16
CA SER A 27 -18.47 6.74 4.64
C SER A 27 -18.94 6.08 3.34
N TYR A 28 -18.04 5.43 2.59
CA TYR A 28 -18.37 4.56 1.45
C TYR A 28 -18.62 3.10 1.85
N GLY A 29 -18.71 2.78 3.14
CA GLY A 29 -18.95 1.42 3.63
C GLY A 29 -17.74 0.49 3.49
N MET A 30 -16.54 1.05 3.37
CA MET A 30 -15.29 0.30 3.24
C MET A 30 -14.46 0.39 4.53
N THR A 31 -13.54 -0.55 4.71
CA THR A 31 -12.47 -0.44 5.71
C THR A 31 -11.17 -0.04 5.02
N PRO A 32 -10.16 0.50 5.73
CA PRO A 32 -8.85 0.73 5.13
C PRO A 32 -8.25 -0.51 4.47
N LYS A 33 -8.51 -1.71 5.04
CA LYS A 33 -8.07 -2.99 4.46
C LYS A 33 -8.80 -3.32 3.15
N SER A 34 -10.13 -3.23 3.11
CA SER A 34 -10.89 -3.54 1.88
C SER A 34 -10.63 -2.51 0.78
N PHE A 35 -10.49 -1.23 1.14
CA PHE A 35 -10.07 -0.20 0.19
C PHE A 35 -8.71 -0.53 -0.44
N LEU A 36 -7.71 -0.88 0.37
CA LEU A 36 -6.38 -1.19 -0.16
C LEU A 36 -6.42 -2.43 -1.06
N ASP A 37 -7.16 -3.47 -0.69
CA ASP A 37 -7.31 -4.70 -1.49
C ASP A 37 -7.96 -4.41 -2.86
N ASP A 38 -9.09 -3.69 -2.86
CA ASP A 38 -9.80 -3.29 -4.07
C ASP A 38 -8.93 -2.37 -4.92
N PHE A 39 -8.29 -1.36 -4.33
CA PHE A 39 -7.38 -0.45 -5.03
C PHE A 39 -6.24 -1.21 -5.74
N LEU A 40 -5.72 -2.28 -5.12
CA LEU A 40 -4.63 -3.09 -5.69
C LEU A 40 -5.09 -4.05 -6.79
N LYS A 41 -6.35 -4.48 -6.78
CA LYS A 41 -6.87 -5.48 -7.74
C LYS A 41 -7.71 -4.87 -8.87
N HIS A 42 -8.34 -3.70 -8.66
CA HIS A 42 -9.33 -3.13 -9.57
C HIS A 42 -8.80 -2.89 -11.00
N LYS A 43 -9.45 -3.41 -12.03
CA LYS A 43 -8.89 -3.43 -13.40
C LYS A 43 -9.05 -2.14 -14.21
N ALA A 44 -9.89 -1.19 -13.78
CA ALA A 44 -10.07 0.05 -14.53
C ALA A 44 -8.77 0.86 -14.67
N ALA A 45 -8.56 1.44 -15.85
CA ALA A 45 -7.31 2.10 -16.26
C ALA A 45 -6.81 3.15 -15.25
N LYS A 46 -7.72 3.92 -14.64
CA LYS A 46 -7.40 4.91 -13.61
C LYS A 46 -6.67 4.30 -12.41
N PHE A 47 -7.02 3.08 -12.00
CA PHE A 47 -6.35 2.38 -10.91
C PHE A 47 -5.05 1.77 -11.38
N VAL A 48 -5.04 1.08 -12.53
CA VAL A 48 -3.81 0.51 -13.12
C VAL A 48 -2.69 1.55 -13.20
N VAL A 49 -2.99 2.76 -13.70
CA VAL A 49 -2.03 3.86 -13.76
C VAL A 49 -1.52 4.24 -12.37
N ARG A 50 -2.37 4.28 -11.33
CA ARG A 50 -1.97 4.66 -9.97
C ARG A 50 -1.08 3.62 -9.28
N ARG A 51 -1.21 2.33 -9.62
CA ARG A 51 -0.37 1.25 -9.06
C ARG A 51 0.74 0.75 -9.98
N ARG A 52 0.92 1.37 -11.16
CA ARG A 52 1.90 0.95 -12.18
C ARG A 52 3.36 0.86 -11.70
N LEU A 53 3.71 1.59 -10.64
CA LEU A 53 5.08 1.64 -10.11
C LEU A 53 5.34 0.64 -8.98
N TRP A 54 4.33 -0.05 -8.45
CA TRP A 54 4.48 -0.86 -7.23
C TRP A 54 5.51 -2.00 -7.38
N GLY A 55 5.63 -2.59 -8.58
CA GLY A 55 6.59 -3.64 -8.89
C GLY A 55 7.80 -3.17 -9.72
N THR A 56 7.93 -1.88 -10.04
CA THR A 56 9.06 -1.39 -10.83
C THR A 56 10.27 -1.12 -9.94
N GLY A 57 11.48 -1.14 -10.50
CA GLY A 57 12.69 -0.85 -9.71
C GLY A 57 12.63 0.48 -8.93
N THR A 58 12.02 1.52 -9.52
CA THR A 58 11.85 2.83 -8.87
C THR A 58 10.82 2.82 -7.73
N GLY A 59 9.71 2.09 -7.87
CA GLY A 59 8.65 2.07 -6.85
C GLY A 59 8.78 0.94 -5.83
N TRP A 60 9.58 -0.08 -6.11
CA TRP A 60 9.73 -1.28 -5.27
C TRP A 60 10.17 -0.94 -3.84
N LYS A 61 11.10 0.01 -3.67
CA LYS A 61 11.55 0.44 -2.33
C LYS A 61 10.40 0.96 -1.46
N GLY A 62 9.44 1.67 -2.06
CA GLY A 62 8.24 2.14 -1.37
C GLY A 62 7.29 1.00 -1.02
N THR A 63 7.07 0.06 -1.95
CA THR A 63 6.28 -1.15 -1.72
C THR A 63 6.86 -2.00 -0.57
N GLN A 64 8.18 -2.19 -0.55
CA GLN A 64 8.85 -2.90 0.55
C GLN A 64 8.68 -2.18 1.90
N ALA A 65 8.70 -0.84 1.92
CA ALA A 65 8.46 -0.09 3.14
C ALA A 65 7.03 -0.32 3.66
N LEU A 66 6.03 -0.31 2.78
CA LEU A 66 4.64 -0.62 3.13
C LEU A 66 4.49 -2.04 3.68
N LEU A 67 5.08 -3.06 3.01
CA LEU A 67 5.05 -4.45 3.48
C LEU A 67 5.70 -4.61 4.86
N ARG A 68 6.80 -3.90 5.13
CA ARG A 68 7.44 -3.88 6.46
C ARG A 68 6.56 -3.24 7.52
N SER A 69 5.86 -2.14 7.20
CA SER A 69 4.90 -1.52 8.12
C SER A 69 3.74 -2.46 8.44
N ILE A 70 3.22 -3.19 7.45
CA ILE A 70 2.19 -4.21 7.65
C ILE A 70 2.72 -5.32 8.56
N LYS A 71 3.92 -5.85 8.28
CA LYS A 71 4.57 -6.87 9.12
C LYS A 71 4.70 -6.40 10.57
N ALA A 72 5.20 -5.18 10.78
CA ALA A 72 5.42 -4.64 12.12
C ALA A 72 4.12 -4.54 12.91
N LEU A 73 3.04 -4.06 12.27
CA LEU A 73 1.71 -3.98 12.89
C LEU A 73 1.11 -5.35 13.20
N VAL A 74 1.26 -6.32 12.28
CA VAL A 74 0.77 -7.68 12.51
C VAL A 74 1.54 -8.31 13.67
N CYS A 75 2.88 -8.29 13.62
CA CYS A 75 3.74 -8.91 14.63
C CYS A 75 3.69 -8.24 16.01
N SER A 76 3.08 -7.06 16.17
CA SER A 76 2.86 -6.46 17.48
C SER A 76 1.65 -7.06 18.23
N GLN A 77 0.91 -7.97 17.60
CA GLN A 77 -0.24 -8.67 18.21
C GLN A 77 0.18 -10.08 18.66
N ASP A 78 -0.48 -10.62 19.70
CA ASP A 78 -0.09 -11.87 20.37
C ASP A 78 0.13 -13.06 19.41
N ASN A 79 -0.80 -13.30 18.48
CA ASN A 79 -0.70 -14.36 17.47
C ASN A 79 -0.17 -13.87 16.10
N GLY A 80 0.21 -12.60 16.04
CA GLY A 80 0.64 -11.93 14.82
C GLY A 80 1.87 -12.53 14.16
N PRO A 81 2.96 -12.81 14.92
CA PRO A 81 4.15 -13.45 14.36
C PRO A 81 3.88 -14.79 13.69
N GLN A 82 3.08 -15.67 14.31
CA GLN A 82 2.74 -16.96 13.74
C GLN A 82 1.92 -16.80 12.45
N HIS A 83 0.92 -15.90 12.43
CA HIS A 83 0.14 -15.62 11.23
C HIS A 83 0.99 -15.08 10.08
N TRP A 84 1.93 -14.17 10.38
CA TRP A 84 2.83 -13.62 9.38
C TRP A 84 3.76 -14.68 8.80
N GLU A 85 4.36 -15.52 9.64
CA GLU A 85 5.26 -16.59 9.21
C GLU A 85 4.54 -17.61 8.31
N GLN A 86 3.37 -18.10 8.73
CA GLN A 86 2.54 -19.01 7.94
C GLN A 86 2.19 -18.40 6.58
N PHE A 87 1.84 -17.11 6.55
CA PHE A 87 1.55 -16.40 5.30
C PHE A 87 2.76 -16.35 4.36
N ILE A 88 3.93 -15.97 4.86
CA ILE A 88 5.15 -15.86 4.03
C ILE A 88 5.60 -17.23 3.52
N LEU A 89 5.56 -18.28 4.35
CA LEU A 89 5.88 -19.63 3.93
C LEU A 89 4.97 -20.10 2.78
N ALA A 90 3.67 -19.80 2.87
CA ALA A 90 2.74 -20.08 1.78
C ALA A 90 3.10 -19.33 0.48
N GLN A 91 3.54 -18.07 0.57
CA GLN A 91 3.97 -17.31 -0.63
C GLN A 91 5.27 -17.86 -1.24
N VAL A 92 6.21 -18.33 -0.43
CA VAL A 92 7.44 -18.96 -0.92
C VAL A 92 7.13 -20.26 -1.67
N GLY A 93 6.23 -21.09 -1.14
CA GLY A 93 5.78 -22.31 -1.83
C GLY A 93 5.13 -22.02 -3.18
N VAL A 94 4.32 -20.96 -3.28
CA VAL A 94 3.72 -20.50 -4.54
C VAL A 94 4.82 -20.04 -5.53
N ALA A 95 5.83 -19.30 -5.07
CA ALA A 95 6.90 -18.81 -5.94
C ALA A 95 7.76 -19.94 -6.54
N VAL A 96 7.94 -21.07 -5.83
CA VAL A 96 8.68 -22.24 -6.32
C VAL A 96 7.90 -23.00 -7.41
N HIS A 97 6.57 -22.85 -7.46
CA HIS A 97 5.70 -23.56 -8.41
C HIS A 97 5.17 -22.69 -9.55
N GLN A 98 5.42 -21.39 -9.53
CA GLN A 98 5.00 -20.50 -10.60
C GLN A 98 6.09 -20.45 -11.70
N PRO A 99 5.77 -20.78 -12.97
CA PRO A 99 6.71 -20.57 -14.05
C PRO A 99 7.03 -19.08 -14.13
N GLN A 100 8.32 -18.77 -14.23
CA GLN A 100 8.84 -17.42 -14.44
C GLN A 100 8.18 -16.89 -15.72
N PHE A 101 7.16 -16.04 -15.60
CA PHE A 101 6.52 -15.45 -16.79
C PHE A 101 7.57 -14.60 -17.51
N GLY A 102 7.94 -15.06 -18.70
CA GLY A 102 9.02 -14.52 -19.51
C GLY A 102 8.91 -13.02 -19.77
N ALA A 103 10.06 -12.35 -19.78
CA ALA A 103 10.69 -12.15 -21.08
C ALA A 103 9.69 -11.74 -22.19
N ARG A 104 9.06 -10.57 -22.12
CA ARG A 104 8.34 -10.05 -23.30
C ARG A 104 9.33 -9.23 -24.13
N ASP A 105 9.68 -9.79 -25.27
CA ASP A 105 10.26 -9.11 -26.43
C ASP A 105 9.39 -7.93 -26.90
#